data_AF-A0A817T674-F1
#
_entry.id   AF-A0A817T674-F1
#
_cell.length_a   1.000
_cell.length_b   1.000
_cell.length_c   1.000
_cell.angle_alpha   90.00
_cell.angle_beta   90.00
_cell.angle_gamma   90.00
#
_symmetry.space_group_name_H-M   'P 1'
#
loop_
_entity.id
_entity.type
_entity.pdbx_description
1 polymer ?
#
loop_
_entity_poly.entity_id
_entity_poly.type
_entity_poly.pdbx_seq_one_letter_code
_entity_poly.pdbx_strand_id
1 'polypeptide(L)'
;MTNSQTIEVPDIIQRFSHDLYFEANGLFFYELFIKFWSRHGRVDGCECHAKDTCMLNFVFDTHMKAHRLVCAHTESCDESIPELGPVAIGCPRPPLRSSSSILKNELANDKRKCKYYCINHYNHSLIKNDSPDPLVAQALERERMADIFEANDECTVHRDEDDREHKRRTAGFMAIVSNCNVIIGWNESVRSEGMRRNTYHLLKYLHLGGILPPAAAYDSACTFVAYLKNQYCISIQQSPCVDELLQKKYCIDRFHRRNHTRPECKTTLSCSHPDNRPFFDNQNTQVCEQLFSHFTKLKATLRSIAWPYSNIFYCIIFHLRNCFHTNIFPDNLYLAAKSNIPPPTKKLISWVQVMASHIDDISEQKRSESDEENNDIQDYIYD
;
A
#
# COMPACT_ATOMS: atom_id res chain seq x y z
N MET A 1 18.21 -21.63 11.18
CA MET A 1 18.40 -20.45 10.30
C MET A 1 18.07 -20.89 8.88
N THR A 2 16.93 -20.46 8.32
CA THR A 2 16.55 -20.84 6.96
C THR A 2 17.28 -19.99 5.92
N ASN A 3 17.86 -20.63 4.90
CA ASN A 3 18.47 -19.93 3.78
C ASN A 3 17.37 -19.23 2.97
N SER A 4 17.22 -17.90 3.12
CA SER A 4 16.28 -17.15 2.28
C SER A 4 16.82 -17.08 0.85
N GLN A 5 16.41 -18.02 -0.01
CA GLN A 5 16.62 -17.93 -1.44
C GLN A 5 16.11 -16.57 -1.93
N THR A 6 16.99 -15.80 -2.56
CA THR A 6 16.62 -14.51 -3.13
C THR A 6 15.99 -14.79 -4.49
N ILE A 7 14.71 -14.45 -4.64
CA ILE A 7 14.00 -14.62 -5.91
C ILE A 7 14.56 -13.61 -6.91
N GLU A 8 15.36 -14.11 -7.85
CA GLU A 8 15.91 -13.28 -8.92
C GLU A 8 14.81 -12.80 -9.87
N VAL A 9 14.97 -11.58 -10.34
CA VAL A 9 13.99 -10.88 -11.16
C VAL A 9 14.37 -11.08 -12.62
N PRO A 10 13.60 -11.82 -13.44
CA PRO A 10 13.97 -12.12 -14.81
C PRO A 10 14.37 -10.87 -15.61
N ASP A 11 15.53 -10.94 -16.28
CA ASP A 11 16.19 -9.85 -16.98
C ASP A 11 15.30 -9.09 -17.99
N ILE A 12 14.28 -9.78 -18.51
CA ILE A 12 13.26 -9.22 -19.40
C ILE A 12 12.54 -8.01 -18.77
N ILE A 13 12.37 -7.99 -17.45
CA ILE A 13 11.68 -6.94 -16.67
C ILE A 13 12.44 -5.61 -16.75
N GLN A 14 13.78 -5.66 -16.76
CA GLN A 14 14.61 -4.45 -16.81
C GLN A 14 14.56 -3.76 -18.18
N ARG A 15 14.13 -4.47 -19.24
CA ARG A 15 14.17 -3.97 -20.63
C ARG A 15 12.92 -3.19 -21.06
N PHE A 16 11.87 -3.12 -20.24
CA PHE A 16 10.61 -2.45 -20.60
C PHE A 16 10.54 -0.97 -20.23
N SER A 17 11.57 -0.38 -19.61
CA SER A 17 11.50 0.88 -18.82
C SER A 17 11.01 2.18 -19.47
N HIS A 18 10.54 2.16 -20.74
CA HIS A 18 10.18 3.36 -21.52
C HIS A 18 8.83 3.30 -22.26
N ASP A 19 8.06 2.21 -22.17
CA ASP A 19 6.77 2.12 -22.87
C ASP A 19 5.66 2.94 -22.18
N LEU A 20 5.22 4.04 -22.82
CA LEU A 20 4.06 4.86 -22.41
C LEU A 20 2.78 4.04 -22.19
N TYR A 21 2.67 2.88 -22.85
CA TYR A 21 1.60 1.91 -22.67
C TYR A 21 1.39 1.55 -21.18
N PHE A 22 2.45 1.42 -20.39
CA PHE A 22 2.35 1.00 -18.99
C PHE A 22 1.98 2.15 -18.04
N GLU A 23 2.31 3.40 -18.35
CA GLU A 23 1.80 4.56 -17.60
C GLU A 23 0.26 4.65 -17.78
N ALA A 24 -0.23 4.57 -19.01
CA ALA A 24 -1.66 4.65 -19.32
C ALA A 24 -2.48 3.46 -18.78
N ASN A 25 -1.98 2.22 -18.91
CA ASN A 25 -2.70 1.03 -18.45
C ASN A 25 -2.56 0.78 -16.94
N GLY A 26 -1.56 1.36 -16.27
CA GLY A 26 -1.30 1.09 -14.85
C GLY A 26 -2.46 1.47 -13.91
N LEU A 27 -3.12 2.60 -14.18
CA LEU A 27 -4.31 3.02 -13.44
C LEU A 27 -5.50 2.06 -13.71
N PHE A 28 -5.71 1.71 -14.97
CA PHE A 28 -6.78 0.81 -15.40
C PHE A 28 -6.65 -0.60 -14.79
N PHE A 29 -5.44 -1.18 -14.74
CA PHE A 29 -5.20 -2.46 -14.06
C PHE A 29 -5.49 -2.39 -12.56
N TYR A 30 -5.17 -1.26 -11.92
CA TYR A 30 -5.45 -1.06 -10.49
C TYR A 30 -6.96 -0.85 -10.22
N GLU A 31 -7.66 -0.16 -11.11
CA GLU A 31 -9.12 -0.03 -11.07
C GLU A 31 -9.82 -1.40 -11.20
N LEU A 32 -9.40 -2.25 -12.14
CA LEU A 32 -9.88 -3.63 -12.25
C LEU A 32 -9.58 -4.45 -10.99
N PHE A 33 -8.37 -4.34 -10.45
CA PHE A 33 -7.98 -5.01 -9.20
C PHE A 33 -8.91 -4.64 -8.06
N ILE A 34 -9.18 -3.34 -7.86
CA ILE A 34 -10.10 -2.84 -6.83
C ILE A 34 -11.51 -3.36 -7.05
N LYS A 35 -12.06 -3.19 -8.27
CA LYS A 35 -13.45 -3.58 -8.57
C LYS A 35 -13.69 -5.08 -8.40
N PHE A 36 -12.68 -5.90 -8.67
CA PHE A 36 -12.72 -7.34 -8.45
C PHE A 36 -12.59 -7.69 -6.95
N TRP A 37 -11.48 -7.31 -6.30
CA TRP A 37 -11.20 -7.77 -4.94
C TRP A 37 -12.07 -7.11 -3.86
N SER A 38 -12.60 -5.90 -4.09
CA SER A 38 -13.62 -5.29 -3.22
C SER A 38 -14.95 -6.06 -3.16
N ARG A 39 -15.14 -7.05 -4.05
CA ARG A 39 -16.38 -7.85 -4.19
C ARG A 39 -16.12 -9.36 -4.13
N HIS A 40 -14.93 -9.79 -3.71
CA HIS A 40 -14.48 -11.18 -3.78
C HIS A 40 -15.39 -12.18 -3.05
N GLY A 41 -16.04 -11.78 -1.96
CA GLY A 41 -17.04 -12.60 -1.26
C GLY A 41 -18.31 -12.90 -2.06
N ARG A 42 -18.48 -12.31 -3.26
CA ARG A 42 -19.55 -12.60 -4.23
C ARG A 42 -19.06 -13.38 -5.46
N VAL A 43 -17.78 -13.76 -5.50
CA VAL A 43 -17.22 -14.55 -6.62
C VAL A 43 -17.52 -16.02 -6.37
N ASP A 44 -18.15 -16.66 -7.36
CA ASP A 44 -18.42 -18.09 -7.33
C ASP A 44 -17.11 -18.86 -7.12
N GLY A 45 -17.11 -19.75 -6.13
CA GLY A 45 -15.91 -20.48 -5.73
C GLY A 45 -14.99 -19.77 -4.73
N CYS A 46 -15.32 -18.60 -4.17
CA CYS A 46 -14.52 -18.12 -3.02
C CYS A 46 -14.63 -19.09 -1.84
N GLU A 47 -13.50 -19.70 -1.48
CA GLU A 47 -13.30 -20.45 -0.24
C GLU A 47 -12.71 -19.55 0.85
N CYS A 48 -13.21 -18.31 0.88
CA CYS A 48 -13.13 -17.36 1.97
C CYS A 48 -13.39 -18.11 3.31
N HIS A 49 -12.35 -18.38 4.13
CA HIS A 49 -12.42 -19.25 5.32
C HIS A 49 -13.50 -18.87 6.34
N ALA A 50 -14.01 -17.65 6.30
CA ALA A 50 -15.08 -17.17 7.15
C ALA A 50 -16.17 -16.49 6.30
N LYS A 51 -16.98 -17.29 5.59
CA LYS A 51 -18.00 -16.78 4.65
C LYS A 51 -19.00 -15.82 5.33
N ASP A 52 -19.48 -16.19 6.51
CA ASP A 52 -20.47 -15.40 7.27
C ASP A 52 -19.90 -14.10 7.87
N THR A 53 -18.58 -13.98 7.94
CA THR A 53 -17.89 -12.77 8.44
C THR A 53 -17.04 -12.07 7.37
N CYS A 54 -17.09 -12.53 6.12
CA CYS A 54 -16.30 -11.99 5.03
C CYS A 54 -16.67 -10.51 4.78
N MET A 55 -15.68 -9.63 4.77
CA MET A 55 -15.88 -8.18 4.61
C MET A 55 -16.70 -7.52 5.72
N LEU A 56 -16.68 -8.04 6.96
CA LEU A 56 -17.20 -7.33 8.15
C LEU A 56 -16.33 -6.15 8.55
N ASN A 57 -15.01 -6.28 8.42
CA ASN A 57 -14.07 -5.18 8.63
C ASN A 57 -12.89 -5.26 7.65
N PHE A 58 -12.15 -4.16 7.57
CA PHE A 58 -10.80 -4.15 7.00
C PHE A 58 -9.79 -3.63 8.02
N VAL A 59 -8.55 -4.05 7.87
CA VAL A 59 -7.39 -3.39 8.46
C VAL A 59 -6.75 -2.56 7.35
N PHE A 60 -6.28 -1.35 7.67
CA PHE A 60 -5.35 -0.64 6.81
C PHE A 60 -4.10 -0.28 7.58
N ASP A 61 -2.94 -0.50 6.97
CA ASP A 61 -1.61 -0.15 7.49
C ASP A 61 -0.75 0.35 6.33
N THR A 62 0.25 1.11 6.68
CA THR A 62 1.07 2.04 5.90
C THR A 62 2.57 1.74 6.04
N HIS A 63 2.93 0.85 6.97
CA HIS A 63 4.31 0.50 7.30
C HIS A 63 4.87 -0.72 6.53
N MET A 64 4.37 -1.02 5.32
CA MET A 64 4.96 -2.07 4.48
C MET A 64 6.42 -1.75 4.13
N LYS A 65 7.39 -2.41 4.77
CA LYS A 65 8.86 -2.18 4.62
C LYS A 65 9.45 -2.59 3.25
N ALA A 66 8.64 -2.57 2.20
CA ALA A 66 8.93 -2.81 0.79
C ALA A 66 9.51 -1.56 0.10
N HIS A 67 10.58 -1.02 0.69
CA HIS A 67 11.22 0.21 0.23
C HIS A 67 11.91 0.03 -1.14
N ARG A 68 11.50 0.77 -2.19
CA ARG A 68 12.28 0.92 -3.44
C ARG A 68 12.97 2.29 -3.51
N LEU A 69 13.95 2.43 -4.40
CA LEU A 69 14.58 3.72 -4.66
C LEU A 69 13.65 4.61 -5.49
N VAL A 70 13.57 5.89 -5.11
CA VAL A 70 12.74 6.92 -5.74
C VAL A 70 13.57 8.14 -6.09
N CYS A 71 13.04 8.93 -7.02
CA CYS A 71 13.57 10.24 -7.35
C CYS A 71 13.54 11.16 -6.13
N ALA A 72 14.63 11.89 -5.89
CA ALA A 72 14.79 12.82 -4.77
C ALA A 72 13.93 14.10 -4.90
N HIS A 73 13.22 14.27 -6.01
CA HIS A 73 12.28 15.37 -6.21
C HIS A 73 10.96 15.05 -5.49
N THR A 74 10.74 15.73 -4.37
CA THR A 74 9.55 15.60 -3.50
C THR A 74 8.37 16.44 -4.00
N GLU A 75 8.61 17.35 -4.94
CA GLU A 75 7.70 18.35 -5.47
C GLU A 75 6.83 17.78 -6.61
N SER A 76 6.10 16.70 -6.34
CA SER A 76 5.10 16.18 -7.29
C SER A 76 3.76 16.02 -6.60
N CYS A 77 2.71 16.59 -7.18
CA CYS A 77 1.33 16.51 -6.72
C CYS A 77 0.52 15.45 -7.48
N ASP A 78 -0.55 14.99 -6.86
CA ASP A 78 -1.71 14.35 -7.50
C ASP A 78 -2.94 15.21 -7.20
N GLU A 79 -3.72 15.50 -8.24
CA GLU A 79 -4.90 16.37 -8.23
C GLU A 79 -6.20 15.59 -8.46
N SER A 80 -6.12 14.26 -8.61
CA SER A 80 -7.26 13.40 -8.98
C SER A 80 -8.34 13.23 -7.89
N ILE A 81 -8.20 13.84 -6.72
CA ILE A 81 -9.15 13.73 -5.59
C ILE A 81 -9.67 15.12 -5.19
N PRO A 82 -10.88 15.50 -5.64
CA PRO A 82 -11.46 16.82 -5.37
C PRO A 82 -11.52 17.20 -3.89
N GLU A 83 -11.80 16.24 -3.01
CA GLU A 83 -12.05 16.47 -1.58
C GLU A 83 -10.80 16.86 -0.78
N LEU A 84 -9.62 16.57 -1.31
CA LEU A 84 -8.34 16.97 -0.71
C LEU A 84 -7.72 18.19 -1.41
N GLY A 85 -8.06 18.41 -2.68
CA GLY A 85 -7.25 19.23 -3.60
C GLY A 85 -5.86 18.60 -3.81
N PRO A 86 -4.86 19.39 -4.23
CA PRO A 86 -3.51 18.88 -4.49
C PRO A 86 -2.89 18.12 -3.30
N VAL A 87 -2.40 16.89 -3.53
CA VAL A 87 -1.71 16.05 -2.53
C VAL A 87 -0.28 15.77 -2.98
N ALA A 88 0.73 16.06 -2.13
CA ALA A 88 2.14 15.99 -2.52
C ALA A 88 2.69 14.55 -2.48
N ILE A 89 2.33 13.74 -3.47
CA ILE A 89 2.76 12.34 -3.58
C ILE A 89 4.28 12.17 -3.65
N GLY A 90 5.03 13.14 -4.18
CA GLY A 90 6.47 13.02 -4.49
C GLY A 90 6.73 12.21 -5.77
N CYS A 91 7.90 12.37 -6.40
CA CYS A 91 8.14 11.76 -7.70
C CYS A 91 8.29 10.22 -7.61
N PRO A 92 7.40 9.43 -8.24
CA PRO A 92 7.47 7.98 -8.15
C PRO A 92 8.52 7.39 -9.09
N ARG A 93 9.13 8.14 -10.01
CA ARG A 93 10.10 7.60 -10.97
C ARG A 93 11.35 7.07 -10.26
N PRO A 94 11.97 5.97 -10.73
CA PRO A 94 13.24 5.50 -10.19
C PRO A 94 14.35 6.54 -10.48
N PRO A 95 15.36 6.66 -9.61
CA PRO A 95 16.48 7.54 -9.86
C PRO A 95 17.43 6.96 -10.92
N LEU A 96 18.23 7.82 -11.54
CA LEU A 96 19.34 7.41 -12.38
C LEU A 96 20.32 6.55 -11.57
N ARG A 97 20.60 5.32 -12.03
CA ARG A 97 21.66 4.50 -11.46
C ARG A 97 23.02 5.13 -11.81
N SER A 98 23.89 5.29 -10.80
CA SER A 98 25.23 5.88 -10.92
C SER A 98 26.25 5.06 -11.73
N SER A 99 25.77 4.08 -12.51
CA SER A 99 26.57 3.25 -13.40
C SER A 99 26.92 3.92 -14.72
N SER A 100 26.23 5.00 -15.12
CA SER A 100 26.69 5.79 -16.29
C SER A 100 28.01 6.50 -15.94
N SER A 101 29.01 6.35 -16.80
CA SER A 101 30.32 7.01 -16.66
C SER A 101 30.21 8.53 -16.63
N ILE A 102 29.19 9.09 -17.29
CA ILE A 102 28.87 10.51 -17.36
C ILE A 102 28.58 11.08 -15.96
N LEU A 103 27.72 10.44 -15.17
CA LEU A 103 27.36 10.91 -13.83
C LEU A 103 28.51 10.82 -12.82
N LYS A 104 29.44 9.87 -12.98
CA LYS A 104 30.52 9.65 -12.01
C LYS A 104 31.50 10.83 -11.91
N ASN A 105 31.75 11.52 -13.01
CA ASN A 105 32.73 12.61 -13.05
C ASN A 105 32.15 13.94 -12.50
N GLU A 106 30.87 14.23 -12.73
CA GLU A 106 30.22 15.43 -12.20
C GLU A 106 29.92 15.29 -10.69
N LEU A 107 29.49 14.11 -10.25
CA LEU A 107 29.15 13.84 -8.84
C LEU A 107 30.37 13.73 -7.91
N ALA A 108 31.58 13.50 -8.44
CA ALA A 108 32.80 13.36 -7.64
C ALA A 108 33.16 14.62 -6.84
N ASN A 109 32.78 15.80 -7.33
CA ASN A 109 33.17 17.09 -6.77
C ASN A 109 32.21 17.65 -5.70
N ASP A 110 30.97 17.13 -5.60
CA ASP A 110 30.03 17.54 -4.55
C ASP A 110 29.48 16.32 -3.79
N LYS A 111 30.29 15.83 -2.85
CA LYS A 111 29.96 14.72 -1.94
C LYS A 111 28.68 14.95 -1.11
N ARG A 112 28.12 16.16 -1.07
CA ARG A 112 26.86 16.49 -0.39
C ARG A 112 25.64 16.53 -1.32
N LYS A 113 25.83 16.39 -2.64
CA LYS A 113 24.76 16.47 -3.66
C LYS A 113 24.72 15.31 -4.66
N CYS A 114 25.02 14.08 -4.23
CA CYS A 114 24.53 12.87 -4.93
C CYS A 114 23.00 12.75 -4.81
N LYS A 115 22.27 13.69 -5.44
CA LYS A 115 20.82 13.71 -5.48
C LYS A 115 20.35 12.70 -6.52
N TYR A 116 19.72 11.65 -6.03
CA TYR A 116 19.12 10.57 -6.80
C TYR A 116 17.91 11.08 -7.61
N TYR A 117 18.11 11.87 -8.66
CA TYR A 117 17.03 12.30 -9.54
C TYR A 117 16.77 11.29 -10.66
N CYS A 118 15.52 11.19 -11.13
CA CYS A 118 15.21 10.55 -12.41
C CYS A 118 15.66 11.44 -13.57
N ILE A 119 15.75 10.92 -14.80
CA ILE A 119 16.26 11.69 -15.96
C ILE A 119 15.53 13.03 -16.17
N ASN A 120 14.21 13.05 -15.98
CA ASN A 120 13.41 14.27 -16.15
C ASN A 120 13.78 15.34 -15.11
N HIS A 121 13.84 14.97 -13.82
CA HIS A 121 14.18 15.93 -12.76
C HIS A 121 15.68 16.24 -12.69
N TYR A 122 16.55 15.36 -13.19
CA TYR A 122 17.97 15.67 -13.37
C TYR A 122 18.15 16.82 -14.36
N ASN A 123 17.54 16.71 -15.54
CA ASN A 123 17.61 17.74 -16.58
C ASN A 123 17.03 19.09 -16.08
N HIS A 124 15.90 19.07 -15.37
CA HIS A 124 15.36 20.30 -14.74
C HIS A 124 16.30 20.88 -13.67
N SER A 125 16.92 20.04 -12.82
CA SER A 125 17.81 20.50 -11.75
C SER A 125 19.10 21.19 -12.23
N LEU A 126 19.48 20.97 -13.50
CA LEU A 126 20.60 21.66 -14.14
C LEU A 126 20.23 23.05 -14.67
N ILE A 127 18.95 23.37 -14.84
CA ILE A 127 18.50 24.53 -15.63
C ILE A 127 18.35 25.80 -14.78
N LYS A 128 17.68 25.79 -13.61
CA LYS A 128 17.80 26.82 -12.54
C LYS A 128 16.89 26.63 -11.30
N ASN A 129 17.05 27.55 -10.35
CA ASN A 129 16.25 27.76 -9.14
C ASN A 129 14.83 28.31 -9.47
N ASP A 130 13.97 27.50 -10.08
CA ASP A 130 12.55 27.86 -10.15
C ASP A 130 11.89 27.65 -8.78
N SER A 131 11.00 28.57 -8.40
CA SER A 131 10.12 28.37 -7.23
C SER A 131 9.23 27.15 -7.47
N PRO A 132 8.91 26.34 -6.44
CA PRO A 132 8.03 25.19 -6.62
C PRO A 132 6.68 25.61 -7.20
N ASP A 133 6.09 24.73 -8.01
CA ASP A 133 4.78 24.94 -8.60
C ASP A 133 3.76 25.36 -7.53
N PRO A 134 2.94 26.42 -7.73
CA PRO A 134 1.97 26.87 -6.75
C PRO A 134 1.03 25.79 -6.21
N LEU A 135 0.67 24.78 -7.02
CA LEU A 135 -0.17 23.65 -6.63
C LEU A 135 0.60 22.68 -5.73
N VAL A 136 1.89 22.46 -6.01
CA VAL A 136 2.80 21.70 -5.13
C VAL A 136 3.03 22.44 -3.82
N ALA A 137 3.28 23.76 -3.85
CA ALA A 137 3.44 24.57 -2.66
C ALA A 137 2.18 24.53 -1.78
N GLN A 138 0.99 24.64 -2.39
CA GLN A 138 -0.29 24.47 -1.69
C GLN A 138 -0.46 23.04 -1.13
N ALA A 139 -0.07 22.00 -1.88
CA ALA A 139 -0.14 20.61 -1.41
C ALA A 139 0.75 20.38 -0.19
N LEU A 140 1.98 20.90 -0.20
CA LEU A 140 2.95 20.81 0.89
C LEU A 140 2.50 21.55 2.13
N GLU A 141 1.95 22.76 2.00
CA GLU A 141 1.44 23.52 3.15
C GLU A 141 0.19 22.83 3.75
N ARG A 142 -0.68 22.22 2.92
CA ARG A 142 -1.81 21.42 3.41
C ARG A 142 -1.39 20.13 4.13
N GLU A 143 -0.29 19.50 3.71
CA GLU A 143 0.32 18.40 4.48
C GLU A 143 0.87 18.91 5.81
N ARG A 144 1.69 19.96 5.79
CA ARG A 144 2.26 20.56 6.99
C ARG A 144 1.20 20.99 8.03
N MET A 145 0.06 21.52 7.58
CA MET A 145 -1.06 21.82 8.49
C MET A 145 -1.71 20.57 9.10
N ALA A 146 -1.74 19.44 8.37
CA ALA A 146 -2.15 18.16 8.94
C ALA A 146 -1.11 17.63 9.93
N ASP A 147 0.18 17.72 9.60
CA ASP A 147 1.28 17.29 10.48
C ASP A 147 1.32 18.11 11.79
N ILE A 148 1.07 19.43 11.72
CA ILE A 148 0.93 20.30 12.91
C ILE A 148 -0.31 19.91 13.73
N PHE A 149 -1.41 19.50 13.09
CA PHE A 149 -2.56 18.98 13.81
C PHE A 149 -2.22 17.66 14.54
N GLU A 150 -1.50 16.74 13.89
CA GLU A 150 -1.02 15.48 14.50
C GLU A 150 -0.02 15.73 15.64
N ALA A 151 0.85 16.74 15.53
CA ALA A 151 1.84 17.09 16.57
C ALA A 151 1.22 17.71 17.83
N ASN A 152 0.06 18.39 17.69
CA ASN A 152 -0.72 18.91 18.82
C ASN A 152 -1.70 17.88 19.40
N ASP A 153 -1.73 16.65 18.88
CA ASP A 153 -2.65 15.61 19.31
C ASP A 153 -2.18 14.99 20.64
N GLU A 154 -3.00 15.03 21.69
CA GLU A 154 -2.67 14.57 23.06
C GLU A 154 -2.37 13.05 23.19
N CYS A 155 -2.39 12.29 22.09
CA CYS A 155 -2.08 10.88 22.09
C CYS A 155 -0.57 10.68 21.89
N THR A 156 0.11 10.04 22.86
CA THR A 156 1.57 9.85 22.84
C THR A 156 2.10 8.93 21.74
N VAL A 157 1.24 8.45 20.85
CA VAL A 157 1.63 7.70 19.64
C VAL A 157 1.95 8.70 18.54
N HIS A 158 2.96 9.53 18.81
CA HIS A 158 3.62 10.31 17.77
C HIS A 158 4.43 9.34 16.91
N ARG A 159 4.46 9.58 15.60
CA ARG A 159 5.41 8.87 14.74
C ARG A 159 6.79 9.42 15.02
N ASP A 160 7.77 8.53 15.16
CA ASP A 160 9.16 8.93 15.01
C ASP A 160 9.29 9.56 13.61
N GLU A 161 9.65 10.85 13.56
CA GLU A 161 10.13 11.48 12.33
C GLU A 161 11.45 10.78 11.97
N ASP A 162 11.32 9.71 11.19
CA ASP A 162 12.45 8.85 10.85
C ASP A 162 13.44 9.67 10.02
N ASP A 163 14.58 10.04 10.63
CA ASP A 163 15.74 10.80 10.10
C ASP A 163 16.40 10.18 8.83
N ARG A 164 15.69 9.27 8.15
CA ARG A 164 15.99 8.68 6.85
C ARG A 164 15.94 9.68 5.69
N GLU A 165 16.03 10.98 5.93
CA GLU A 165 16.21 12.02 4.91
C GLU A 165 17.37 11.69 3.94
N HIS A 166 18.35 10.92 4.42
CA HIS A 166 19.50 10.41 3.67
C HIS A 166 19.24 9.11 2.87
N LYS A 167 18.19 8.34 3.16
CA LYS A 167 17.86 7.06 2.50
C LYS A 167 16.62 7.24 1.60
N ARG A 168 16.78 7.97 0.49
CA ARG A 168 15.73 8.30 -0.51
C ARG A 168 15.08 7.02 -1.08
N ARG A 169 14.02 6.59 -0.39
CA ARG A 169 13.28 5.35 -0.59
C ARG A 169 11.79 5.64 -0.42
N THR A 170 10.92 4.83 -1.03
CA THR A 170 9.51 4.83 -0.64
C THR A 170 9.37 4.55 0.86
N ALA A 171 8.41 5.19 1.52
CA ALA A 171 8.03 4.82 2.88
C ALA A 171 7.51 3.38 2.93
N GLY A 172 6.81 2.97 1.87
CA GLY A 172 6.30 1.62 1.70
C GLY A 172 5.10 1.58 0.78
N PHE A 173 4.25 0.60 1.00
CA PHE A 173 2.85 0.65 0.59
C PHE A 173 1.97 0.90 1.80
N MET A 174 0.89 1.61 1.54
CA MET A 174 -0.35 1.52 2.29
C MET A 174 -1.17 0.39 1.66
N ALA A 175 -1.81 -0.45 2.46
CA ALA A 175 -2.71 -1.49 1.95
C ALA A 175 -4.01 -1.54 2.76
N ILE A 176 -5.07 -1.95 2.07
CA ILE A 176 -6.40 -2.21 2.62
C ILE A 176 -6.58 -3.73 2.54
N VAL A 177 -6.64 -4.39 3.69
CA VAL A 177 -6.74 -5.84 3.81
C VAL A 177 -8.03 -6.19 4.54
N SER A 178 -8.89 -7.00 3.95
CA SER A 178 -10.11 -7.47 4.62
C SER A 178 -9.80 -8.38 5.81
N ASN A 179 -10.75 -8.55 6.72
CA ASN A 179 -10.65 -9.49 7.84
C ASN A 179 -10.44 -10.95 7.41
N CYS A 180 -10.92 -11.33 6.22
CA CYS A 180 -10.61 -12.60 5.55
C CYS A 180 -9.26 -12.59 4.81
N ASN A 181 -8.33 -11.70 5.18
CA ASN A 181 -6.95 -11.69 4.73
C ASN A 181 -6.82 -11.60 3.19
N VAL A 182 -7.61 -10.73 2.54
CA VAL A 182 -7.55 -10.42 1.10
C VAL A 182 -7.17 -8.96 0.92
N ILE A 183 -6.15 -8.69 0.08
CA ILE A 183 -5.74 -7.32 -0.26
C ILE A 183 -6.76 -6.74 -1.23
N ILE A 184 -7.58 -5.79 -0.79
CA ILE A 184 -8.64 -5.19 -1.63
C ILE A 184 -8.17 -3.89 -2.30
N GLY A 185 -7.24 -3.16 -1.70
CA GLY A 185 -6.62 -1.96 -2.25
C GLY A 185 -5.20 -1.75 -1.73
N TRP A 186 -4.39 -0.96 -2.43
CA TRP A 186 -3.01 -0.66 -2.02
C TRP A 186 -2.49 0.61 -2.71
N ASN A 187 -1.54 1.33 -2.12
CA ASN A 187 -0.92 2.49 -2.73
C ASN A 187 0.53 2.66 -2.25
N GLU A 188 1.45 2.91 -3.17
CA GLU A 188 2.86 3.14 -2.84
C GLU A 188 3.10 4.58 -2.39
N SER A 189 3.55 4.78 -1.15
CA SER A 189 3.89 6.11 -0.62
C SER A 189 5.37 6.40 -0.80
N VAL A 190 5.69 7.48 -1.51
CA VAL A 190 7.08 7.97 -1.70
C VAL A 190 7.62 8.62 -0.43
N ARG A 191 6.76 9.30 0.36
CA ARG A 191 7.12 10.00 1.61
C ARG A 191 6.43 9.35 2.82
N SER A 192 6.79 9.79 4.02
CA SER A 192 6.27 9.34 5.31
C SER A 192 4.74 9.29 5.37
N GLU A 193 4.22 8.50 6.32
CA GLU A 193 2.80 8.43 6.63
C GLU A 193 2.28 9.73 7.26
N GLY A 194 1.06 10.14 6.91
CA GLY A 194 0.30 11.24 7.53
C GLY A 194 -1.20 11.03 7.30
N MET A 195 -2.08 11.55 8.16
CA MET A 195 -3.53 11.34 8.06
C MET A 195 -4.10 11.79 6.71
N ARG A 196 -3.55 12.86 6.14
CA ARG A 196 -3.89 13.34 4.79
C ARG A 196 -3.61 12.31 3.69
N ARG A 197 -2.53 11.53 3.82
CA ARG A 197 -2.15 10.44 2.87
C ARG A 197 -3.02 9.20 3.04
N ASN A 198 -3.38 8.88 4.28
CA ASN A 198 -4.26 7.75 4.59
C ASN A 198 -5.67 8.04 4.08
N THR A 199 -6.15 9.28 4.26
CA THR A 199 -7.39 9.79 3.66
C THR A 199 -7.33 9.75 2.14
N TYR A 200 -6.24 10.23 1.51
CA TYR A 200 -6.03 10.12 0.06
C TYR A 200 -6.10 8.68 -0.42
N HIS A 201 -5.48 7.72 0.30
CA HIS A 201 -5.49 6.32 -0.08
C HIS A 201 -6.91 5.73 -0.10
N LEU A 202 -7.68 5.96 0.96
CA LEU A 202 -9.05 5.45 1.08
C LEU A 202 -10.01 6.15 0.10
N LEU A 203 -9.90 7.48 -0.08
CA LEU A 203 -10.68 8.20 -1.09
C LEU A 203 -10.36 7.74 -2.52
N LYS A 204 -9.07 7.51 -2.85
CA LYS A 204 -8.66 7.00 -4.18
C LYS A 204 -9.27 5.62 -4.45
N TYR A 205 -9.30 4.77 -3.44
CA TYR A 205 -9.92 3.45 -3.52
C TYR A 205 -11.43 3.54 -3.80
N LEU A 206 -12.14 4.44 -3.11
CA LEU A 206 -13.57 4.67 -3.34
C LEU A 206 -13.87 5.29 -4.72
N HIS A 207 -13.10 6.29 -5.15
CA HIS A 207 -13.23 6.91 -6.50
C HIS A 207 -13.00 5.91 -7.64
N LEU A 208 -12.16 4.89 -7.44
CA LEU A 208 -11.95 3.78 -8.39
C LEU A 208 -13.07 2.71 -8.33
N GLY A 209 -14.16 2.96 -7.61
CA GLY A 209 -15.32 2.06 -7.49
C GLY A 209 -15.14 0.92 -6.48
N GLY A 210 -14.17 1.06 -5.57
CA GLY A 210 -13.97 0.15 -4.45
C GLY A 210 -15.08 0.25 -3.41
N ILE A 211 -15.27 -0.83 -2.65
CA ILE A 211 -16.25 -0.93 -1.57
C ILE A 211 -15.49 -1.22 -0.29
N LEU A 212 -15.67 -0.41 0.75
CA LEU A 212 -15.06 -0.63 2.06
C LEU A 212 -16.03 -1.40 2.98
N PRO A 213 -15.57 -2.40 3.74
CA PRO A 213 -16.31 -2.95 4.87
C PRO A 213 -16.86 -1.86 5.81
N PRO A 214 -17.92 -2.15 6.60
CA PRO A 214 -18.55 -1.16 7.49
C PRO A 214 -17.65 -0.71 8.65
N ALA A 215 -16.57 -1.43 8.95
CA ALA A 215 -15.63 -1.10 10.00
C ALA A 215 -14.16 -1.19 9.57
N ALA A 216 -13.31 -0.40 10.21
CA ALA A 216 -11.88 -0.28 9.94
C ALA A 216 -11.06 -0.39 11.24
N ALA A 217 -10.03 -1.24 11.24
CA ALA A 217 -8.97 -1.23 12.25
C ALA A 217 -7.72 -0.55 11.68
N TYR A 218 -7.04 0.25 12.51
CA TYR A 218 -5.82 0.95 12.15
C TYR A 218 -5.07 1.42 13.40
N ASP A 219 -3.75 1.41 13.36
CA ASP A 219 -2.87 1.77 14.48
C ASP A 219 -3.20 3.14 15.05
N SER A 220 -3.15 4.19 14.22
CA SER A 220 -3.43 5.58 14.65
C SER A 220 -4.89 5.99 14.48
N ALA A 221 -5.84 5.07 14.66
CA ALA A 221 -7.27 5.31 14.42
C ALA A 221 -7.86 6.51 15.20
N CYS A 222 -7.35 6.82 16.39
CA CYS A 222 -7.77 8.02 17.14
C CYS A 222 -7.49 9.32 16.39
N THR A 223 -6.24 9.50 15.97
CA THR A 223 -5.77 10.69 15.27
C THR A 223 -6.38 10.76 13.87
N PHE A 224 -6.62 9.62 13.22
CA PHE A 224 -7.33 9.55 11.94
C PHE A 224 -8.80 9.98 12.04
N VAL A 225 -9.54 9.50 13.04
CA VAL A 225 -10.94 9.90 13.27
C VAL A 225 -11.03 11.38 13.64
N ALA A 226 -10.10 11.88 14.45
CA ALA A 226 -10.02 13.31 14.78
C ALA A 226 -9.75 14.17 13.54
N TYR A 227 -8.80 13.75 12.69
CA TYR A 227 -8.50 14.41 11.42
C TYR A 227 -9.70 14.45 10.47
N LEU A 228 -10.37 13.30 10.25
CA LEU A 228 -11.54 13.23 9.38
C LEU A 228 -12.67 14.14 9.87
N LYS A 229 -12.98 14.14 11.18
CA LYS A 229 -14.01 15.00 11.75
C LYS A 229 -13.67 16.49 11.58
N ASN A 230 -12.44 16.89 11.89
CA ASN A 230 -12.04 18.29 11.83
C ASN A 230 -11.96 18.83 10.40
N GLN A 231 -11.60 18.02 9.41
CA GLN A 231 -11.62 18.43 8.01
C GLN A 231 -13.03 18.41 7.39
N TYR A 232 -13.82 17.36 7.64
CA TYR A 232 -15.02 17.10 6.84
C TYR A 232 -16.34 17.32 7.55
N CYS A 233 -16.44 17.29 8.88
CA CYS A 233 -17.69 17.62 9.58
C CYS A 233 -17.97 19.13 9.64
N ILE A 234 -17.00 19.97 9.26
CA ILE A 234 -17.11 21.44 9.22
C ILE A 234 -17.29 21.94 7.77
N SER A 235 -16.96 21.11 6.77
CA SER A 235 -17.08 21.46 5.35
C SER A 235 -18.53 21.33 4.84
N ILE A 236 -18.99 22.31 4.07
CA ILE A 236 -20.31 22.33 3.43
C ILE A 236 -20.36 21.39 2.20
N GLN A 237 -19.20 21.01 1.65
CA GLN A 237 -19.09 20.07 0.53
C GLN A 237 -18.52 18.74 1.01
N GLN A 238 -19.42 17.84 1.41
CA GLN A 238 -19.14 16.42 1.59
C GLN A 238 -19.42 15.70 0.27
N SER A 239 -18.52 14.80 -0.14
CA SER A 239 -18.75 13.90 -1.27
C SER A 239 -19.29 12.57 -0.77
N PRO A 240 -19.93 11.76 -1.63
CA PRO A 240 -20.33 10.39 -1.26
C PRO A 240 -19.16 9.52 -0.77
N CYS A 241 -17.93 9.79 -1.23
CA CYS A 241 -16.74 9.07 -0.75
C CYS A 241 -16.32 9.53 0.67
N VAL A 242 -16.49 10.81 0.99
CA VAL A 242 -16.26 11.34 2.35
C VAL A 242 -17.33 10.84 3.32
N ASP A 243 -18.60 10.82 2.90
CA ASP A 243 -19.71 10.29 3.71
C ASP A 243 -19.50 8.81 4.05
N GLU A 244 -19.13 8.00 3.05
CA GLU A 244 -18.78 6.59 3.20
C GLU A 244 -17.66 6.37 4.22
N LEU A 245 -16.64 7.25 4.27
CA LEU A 245 -15.58 7.19 5.30
C LEU A 245 -16.07 7.63 6.68
N LEU A 246 -16.81 8.74 6.78
CA LEU A 246 -17.31 9.25 8.06
C LEU A 246 -18.32 8.29 8.74
N GLN A 247 -19.01 7.45 7.95
CA GLN A 247 -19.94 6.45 8.46
C GLN A 247 -19.27 5.17 9.00
N LYS A 248 -17.98 4.92 8.72
CA LYS A 248 -17.32 3.69 9.18
C LYS A 248 -17.13 3.66 10.69
N LYS A 249 -17.22 2.47 11.27
CA LYS A 249 -16.77 2.21 12.66
C LYS A 249 -15.26 2.06 12.67
N TYR A 250 -14.57 2.91 13.42
CA TYR A 250 -13.11 2.86 13.56
C TYR A 250 -12.72 2.28 14.91
N CYS A 251 -11.74 1.39 14.92
CA CYS A 251 -11.06 0.97 16.14
C CYS A 251 -9.55 1.01 15.99
N ILE A 252 -8.86 1.11 17.12
CA ILE A 252 -7.42 0.93 17.19
C ILE A 252 -7.11 -0.57 17.12
N ASP A 253 -6.10 -0.95 16.33
CA ASP A 253 -5.61 -2.32 16.30
C ASP A 253 -5.25 -2.83 17.72
N ARG A 254 -5.55 -4.10 17.99
CA ARG A 254 -5.36 -4.77 19.28
C ARG A 254 -3.90 -4.76 19.75
N PHE A 255 -2.92 -4.86 18.86
CA PHE A 255 -1.49 -4.80 19.21
C PHE A 255 -1.09 -3.39 19.64
N HIS A 256 -1.45 -2.40 18.82
CA HIS A 256 -1.05 -1.01 19.01
C HIS A 256 -1.78 -0.32 20.16
N ARG A 257 -3.01 -0.74 20.49
CA ARG A 257 -3.87 -0.17 21.58
C ARG A 257 -3.14 0.10 22.90
N ARG A 258 -2.13 -0.71 23.27
CA ARG A 258 -1.36 -0.49 24.52
C ARG A 258 -0.62 0.85 24.53
N ASN A 259 -0.13 1.32 23.38
CA ASN A 259 0.69 2.54 23.24
C ASN A 259 -0.12 3.84 23.34
N HIS A 260 -1.43 3.80 23.09
CA HIS A 260 -2.28 4.99 23.11
C HIS A 260 -2.65 5.41 24.54
N THR A 261 -2.73 6.71 24.80
CA THR A 261 -2.97 7.27 26.15
C THR A 261 -4.34 7.90 26.35
N ARG A 262 -5.00 8.43 25.31
CA ARG A 262 -6.31 9.08 25.48
C ARG A 262 -7.39 8.11 26.02
N PRO A 263 -8.38 8.62 26.78
CA PRO A 263 -9.52 7.83 27.25
C PRO A 263 -10.30 7.12 26.12
N GLU A 264 -10.60 7.81 25.03
CA GLU A 264 -11.31 7.28 23.86
C GLU A 264 -10.60 6.08 23.20
N CYS A 265 -9.26 6.06 23.24
CA CYS A 265 -8.46 4.94 22.72
C CYS A 265 -8.65 3.65 23.52
N LYS A 266 -9.03 3.76 24.80
CA LYS A 266 -9.31 2.62 25.68
C LYS A 266 -10.80 2.28 25.72
N THR A 267 -11.67 3.24 25.41
CA THR A 267 -13.14 3.08 25.43
C THR A 267 -13.72 2.95 24.03
N THR A 268 -14.15 4.04 23.39
CA THR A 268 -14.95 4.07 22.16
C THR A 268 -14.23 3.52 20.92
N LEU A 269 -12.91 3.66 20.85
CA LEU A 269 -12.07 3.14 19.76
C LEU A 269 -11.48 1.74 20.07
N SER A 270 -11.88 1.12 21.17
CA SER A 270 -11.46 -0.24 21.51
C SER A 270 -12.21 -1.27 20.66
N CYS A 271 -11.52 -2.29 20.14
CA CYS A 271 -12.16 -3.47 19.53
C CYS A 271 -13.22 -4.12 20.44
N SER A 272 -13.04 -4.00 21.76
CA SER A 272 -13.93 -4.58 22.78
C SER A 272 -15.13 -3.68 23.14
N HIS A 273 -15.25 -2.47 22.57
CA HIS A 273 -16.38 -1.58 22.79
C HIS A 273 -17.68 -2.22 22.25
N PRO A 274 -18.83 -2.14 22.93
CA PRO A 274 -20.08 -2.77 22.48
C PRO A 274 -20.43 -2.51 21.00
N ASP A 275 -20.30 -1.26 20.53
CA ASP A 275 -20.57 -0.89 19.13
C ASP A 275 -19.58 -1.48 18.10
N ASN A 276 -18.38 -1.84 18.55
CA ASN A 276 -17.29 -2.36 17.71
C ASN A 276 -17.25 -3.90 17.70
N ARG A 277 -17.69 -4.55 18.79
CA ARG A 277 -17.68 -6.02 18.92
C ARG A 277 -18.35 -6.75 17.74
N PRO A 278 -19.51 -6.34 17.19
CA PRO A 278 -20.11 -6.99 16.02
C PRO A 278 -19.20 -7.09 14.80
N PHE A 279 -18.22 -6.20 14.68
CA PHE A 279 -17.29 -6.15 13.54
C PHE A 279 -15.91 -6.74 13.84
N PHE A 280 -15.47 -6.71 15.10
CA PHE A 280 -14.09 -7.04 15.49
C PHE A 280 -13.96 -8.19 16.49
N ASP A 281 -15.04 -8.76 17.04
CA ASP A 281 -14.92 -9.89 17.96
C ASP A 281 -14.43 -11.14 17.21
N ASN A 282 -13.48 -11.85 17.82
CA ASN A 282 -12.69 -12.92 17.19
C ASN A 282 -12.03 -12.60 15.82
N GLN A 283 -11.92 -11.32 15.43
CA GLN A 283 -11.26 -10.92 14.18
C GLN A 283 -9.77 -10.61 14.38
N ASN A 284 -8.97 -10.95 13.38
CA ASN A 284 -7.54 -10.67 13.33
C ASN A 284 -7.28 -9.24 12.85
N THR A 285 -6.97 -8.33 13.77
CA THR A 285 -6.61 -6.93 13.43
C THR A 285 -5.14 -6.76 13.05
N GLN A 286 -4.30 -7.78 13.25
CA GLN A 286 -2.87 -7.81 12.89
C GLN A 286 -2.61 -8.44 11.51
N VAL A 287 -3.65 -8.51 10.67
CA VAL A 287 -3.60 -9.21 9.37
C VAL A 287 -2.61 -8.53 8.42
N CYS A 288 -2.46 -7.21 8.52
CA CYS A 288 -1.49 -6.43 7.78
C CYS A 288 -0.07 -6.88 8.09
N GLU A 289 0.35 -6.87 9.35
CA GLU A 289 1.71 -7.22 9.78
C GLU A 289 2.07 -8.66 9.43
N GLN A 290 1.12 -9.59 9.60
CA GLN A 290 1.27 -10.98 9.18
C GLN A 290 1.47 -11.11 7.67
N LEU A 291 0.61 -10.48 6.87
CA LEU A 291 0.69 -10.47 5.41
C LEU A 291 1.97 -9.76 4.92
N PHE A 292 2.38 -8.68 5.58
CA PHE A 292 3.58 -7.90 5.24
C PHE A 292 4.87 -8.64 5.60
N SER A 293 4.85 -9.47 6.65
CA SER A 293 5.98 -10.36 6.99
C SER A 293 6.38 -11.23 5.79
N HIS A 294 5.41 -11.74 5.03
CA HIS A 294 5.63 -12.50 3.81
C HIS A 294 6.26 -11.63 2.71
N PHE A 295 5.70 -10.44 2.45
CA PHE A 295 6.28 -9.48 1.49
C PHE A 295 7.67 -8.98 1.86
N THR A 296 8.10 -9.10 3.12
CA THR A 296 9.50 -8.77 3.46
C THR A 296 10.51 -9.66 2.75
N LYS A 297 10.16 -10.89 2.38
CA LYS A 297 11.03 -11.80 1.60
C LYS A 297 11.29 -11.25 0.19
N LEU A 298 10.33 -10.54 -0.39
CA LEU A 298 10.45 -9.94 -1.73
C LEU A 298 11.20 -8.60 -1.76
N LYS A 299 11.66 -8.05 -0.62
CA LYS A 299 12.29 -6.71 -0.54
C LYS A 299 13.40 -6.46 -1.57
N ALA A 300 14.19 -7.47 -1.93
CA ALA A 300 15.24 -7.34 -2.95
C ALA A 300 14.63 -7.14 -4.36
N THR A 301 13.67 -7.98 -4.73
CA THR A 301 12.86 -7.90 -5.94
C THR A 301 12.13 -6.55 -6.05
N LEU A 302 11.42 -6.12 -5.00
CA LEU A 302 10.61 -4.89 -5.06
C LEU A 302 11.49 -3.63 -5.21
N ARG A 303 12.73 -3.65 -4.70
CA ARG A 303 13.70 -2.55 -4.83
C ARG A 303 14.13 -2.25 -6.25
N SER A 304 14.18 -3.25 -7.12
CA SER A 304 14.76 -3.11 -8.46
C SER A 304 13.79 -2.56 -9.50
N ILE A 305 12.49 -2.53 -9.18
CA ILE A 305 11.42 -2.30 -10.15
C ILE A 305 11.19 -0.81 -10.37
N ALA A 306 11.14 -0.42 -11.65
CA ALA A 306 10.84 0.92 -12.08
C ALA A 306 9.33 1.21 -12.00
N TRP A 307 8.96 2.42 -11.61
CA TRP A 307 7.65 2.98 -11.92
C TRP A 307 7.59 3.32 -13.43
N PRO A 308 6.46 3.12 -14.15
CA PRO A 308 5.12 2.69 -13.69
C PRO A 308 4.96 1.18 -13.45
N TYR A 309 5.90 0.35 -13.90
CA TYR A 309 5.81 -1.12 -13.89
C TYR A 309 5.56 -1.71 -12.50
N SER A 310 6.04 -1.02 -11.46
CA SER A 310 5.75 -1.30 -10.05
C SER A 310 4.25 -1.51 -9.81
N ASN A 311 3.37 -0.63 -10.32
CA ASN A 311 1.93 -0.71 -10.04
C ASN A 311 1.29 -1.96 -10.64
N ILE A 312 1.63 -2.29 -11.88
CA ILE A 312 1.12 -3.50 -12.56
C ILE A 312 1.68 -4.76 -11.91
N PHE A 313 2.95 -4.74 -11.51
CA PHE A 313 3.56 -5.84 -10.76
C PHE A 313 2.88 -6.11 -9.42
N TYR A 314 2.63 -5.07 -8.62
CA TYR A 314 1.94 -5.20 -7.33
C TYR A 314 0.50 -5.69 -7.54
N CYS A 315 -0.22 -5.20 -8.54
CA CYS A 315 -1.55 -5.73 -8.89
C CYS A 315 -1.50 -7.24 -9.18
N ILE A 316 -0.52 -7.71 -9.97
CA ILE A 316 -0.38 -9.14 -10.32
C ILE A 316 0.00 -9.97 -9.09
N ILE A 317 1.01 -9.56 -8.32
CA ILE A 317 1.44 -10.29 -7.12
C ILE A 317 0.33 -10.37 -6.08
N PHE A 318 -0.35 -9.26 -5.79
CA PHE A 318 -1.44 -9.26 -4.82
C PHE A 318 -2.64 -10.04 -5.34
N HIS A 319 -2.91 -10.03 -6.64
CA HIS A 319 -3.97 -10.84 -7.25
C HIS A 319 -3.65 -12.34 -7.16
N LEU A 320 -2.46 -12.79 -7.53
CA LEU A 320 -2.04 -14.20 -7.41
C LEU A 320 -2.10 -14.66 -5.95
N ARG A 321 -1.59 -13.86 -5.01
CA ARG A 321 -1.66 -14.14 -3.58
C ARG A 321 -3.10 -14.23 -3.05
N ASN A 322 -3.99 -13.34 -3.52
CA ASN A 322 -5.39 -13.39 -3.14
C ASN A 322 -6.11 -14.61 -3.75
N CYS A 323 -5.84 -14.93 -5.02
CA CYS A 323 -6.34 -16.13 -5.70
C CYS A 323 -5.96 -17.40 -4.95
N PHE A 324 -4.68 -17.57 -4.63
CA PHE A 324 -4.19 -18.69 -3.81
C PHE A 324 -4.91 -18.78 -2.45
N HIS A 325 -5.09 -17.65 -1.76
CA HIS A 325 -5.76 -17.64 -0.45
C HIS A 325 -7.27 -17.88 -0.50
N THR A 326 -7.93 -17.59 -1.63
CA THR A 326 -9.40 -17.67 -1.78
C THR A 326 -9.86 -18.86 -2.62
N ASN A 327 -8.91 -19.68 -3.10
CA ASN A 327 -9.12 -20.73 -4.11
C ASN A 327 -9.81 -20.25 -5.41
N ILE A 328 -9.63 -18.96 -5.75
CA ILE A 328 -10.19 -18.35 -6.97
C ILE A 328 -9.16 -18.49 -8.11
N PHE A 329 -9.59 -19.01 -9.26
CA PHE A 329 -8.70 -19.20 -10.41
C PHE A 329 -8.15 -17.85 -10.96
N PRO A 330 -6.84 -17.70 -11.21
CA PRO A 330 -6.23 -16.42 -11.63
C PRO A 330 -6.81 -15.81 -12.91
N ASP A 331 -7.25 -16.62 -13.87
CA ASP A 331 -7.80 -16.10 -15.13
C ASP A 331 -9.08 -15.28 -14.93
N ASN A 332 -9.73 -15.31 -13.76
CA ASN A 332 -10.93 -14.52 -13.49
C ASN A 332 -10.71 -13.00 -13.59
N LEU A 333 -9.52 -12.49 -13.23
CA LEU A 333 -9.19 -11.07 -13.47
C LEU A 333 -8.97 -10.80 -14.96
N TYR A 334 -8.39 -11.75 -15.70
CA TYR A 334 -8.26 -11.66 -17.16
C TYR A 334 -9.63 -11.74 -17.88
N LEU A 335 -10.57 -12.55 -17.40
CA LEU A 335 -11.93 -12.63 -17.93
C LEU A 335 -12.72 -11.35 -17.67
N ALA A 336 -12.60 -10.76 -16.47
CA ALA A 336 -13.15 -9.44 -16.17
C ALA A 336 -12.57 -8.36 -17.09
N ALA A 337 -11.26 -8.41 -17.34
CA ALA A 337 -10.54 -7.54 -18.27
C ALA A 337 -10.93 -7.72 -19.75
N LYS A 338 -11.21 -8.95 -20.21
CA LYS A 338 -11.37 -9.31 -21.63
C LYS A 338 -12.52 -8.59 -22.34
N SER A 339 -13.46 -8.05 -21.58
CA SER A 339 -14.54 -7.18 -22.08
C SER A 339 -14.08 -5.78 -22.51
N ASN A 340 -12.92 -5.31 -22.04
CA ASN A 340 -12.48 -3.91 -22.16
C ASN A 340 -10.99 -3.68 -22.52
N ILE A 341 -10.09 -4.69 -22.46
CA ILE A 341 -8.68 -4.53 -22.89
C ILE A 341 -8.44 -5.12 -24.29
N PRO A 342 -7.63 -4.49 -25.17
CA PRO A 342 -6.95 -5.21 -26.24
C PRO A 342 -6.18 -6.43 -25.71
N PRO A 343 -5.98 -7.50 -26.51
CA PRO A 343 -5.39 -8.74 -26.03
C PRO A 343 -3.99 -8.49 -25.42
N PRO A 344 -3.72 -9.00 -24.19
CA PRO A 344 -2.44 -8.80 -23.54
C PRO A 344 -1.33 -9.38 -24.42
N THR A 345 -0.20 -8.68 -24.48
CA THR A 345 0.96 -9.20 -25.21
C THR A 345 1.36 -10.56 -24.63
N LYS A 346 1.81 -11.50 -25.48
CA LYS A 346 2.24 -12.85 -25.05
C LYS A 346 3.25 -12.82 -23.88
N LYS A 347 4.00 -11.72 -23.75
CA LYS A 347 4.96 -11.43 -22.68
C LYS A 347 4.32 -11.26 -21.29
N LEU A 348 3.13 -10.68 -21.18
CA LEU A 348 2.43 -10.55 -19.89
C LEU A 348 1.93 -11.91 -19.39
N ILE A 349 1.42 -12.75 -20.30
CA ILE A 349 0.97 -14.11 -19.98
C ILE A 349 2.14 -14.96 -19.46
N SER A 350 3.30 -14.95 -20.15
CA SER A 350 4.50 -15.65 -19.64
C SER A 350 4.97 -15.12 -18.28
N TRP A 351 4.65 -13.87 -17.94
CA TRP A 351 5.04 -13.26 -16.68
C TRP A 351 4.19 -13.73 -15.50
N VAL A 352 2.87 -13.81 -15.71
CA VAL A 352 1.93 -14.41 -14.75
C VAL A 352 2.28 -15.87 -14.53
N GLN A 353 2.61 -16.61 -15.59
CA GLN A 353 3.00 -18.03 -15.50
C GLN A 353 4.28 -18.26 -14.67
N VAL A 354 5.33 -17.45 -14.87
CA VAL A 354 6.57 -17.55 -14.07
C VAL A 354 6.34 -17.16 -12.61
N MET A 355 5.53 -16.14 -12.33
CA MET A 355 5.23 -15.78 -10.94
C MET A 355 4.30 -16.78 -10.25
N ALA A 356 3.36 -17.39 -10.98
CA ALA A 356 2.53 -18.47 -10.44
C ALA A 356 3.40 -19.65 -9.99
N SER A 357 4.30 -20.15 -10.85
CA SER A 357 5.15 -21.30 -10.49
C SER A 357 6.02 -21.03 -9.26
N HIS A 358 6.57 -19.82 -9.10
CA HIS A 358 7.34 -19.47 -7.90
C HIS A 358 6.48 -19.32 -6.64
N ILE A 359 5.20 -18.96 -6.77
CA ILE A 359 4.26 -18.95 -5.64
C ILE A 359 3.86 -20.37 -5.26
N ASP A 360 3.70 -21.27 -6.23
CA ASP A 360 3.45 -22.69 -6.01
C ASP A 360 4.65 -23.34 -5.30
N ASP A 361 5.89 -23.11 -5.76
CA ASP A 361 7.13 -23.60 -5.12
C ASP A 361 7.22 -23.19 -3.63
N ILE A 362 6.90 -21.93 -3.31
CA ILE A 362 6.88 -21.39 -1.94
C ILE A 362 5.75 -22.02 -1.09
N SER A 363 4.67 -22.43 -1.75
CA SER A 363 3.49 -23.01 -1.11
C SER A 363 3.65 -24.50 -0.81
N GLU A 364 4.31 -25.26 -1.69
CA GLU A 364 4.68 -26.65 -1.45
C GLU A 364 5.69 -26.76 -0.30
N GLN A 365 6.74 -25.93 -0.30
CA GLN A 365 7.68 -25.83 0.83
C GLN A 365 6.97 -25.58 2.16
N LYS A 366 5.94 -24.72 2.17
CA LYS A 366 5.16 -24.42 3.37
C LYS A 366 4.22 -25.54 3.82
N ARG A 367 3.70 -26.36 2.91
CA ARG A 367 2.93 -27.55 3.29
C ARG A 367 3.84 -28.56 3.99
N SER A 368 5.03 -28.82 3.45
CA SER A 368 6.03 -29.65 4.14
C SER A 368 6.46 -29.07 5.49
N GLU A 369 6.71 -27.75 5.60
CA GLU A 369 7.06 -27.11 6.88
C GLU A 369 5.90 -27.17 7.90
N SER A 370 4.64 -27.02 7.48
CA SER A 370 3.48 -27.11 8.39
C SER A 370 3.14 -28.54 8.79
N ASP A 371 3.41 -29.51 7.93
CA ASP A 371 3.25 -30.93 8.26
C ASP A 371 4.36 -31.40 9.23
N GLU A 372 5.53 -30.74 9.24
CA GLU A 372 6.57 -30.91 10.27
C GLU A 372 6.19 -30.19 11.59
N GLU A 373 5.84 -28.90 11.58
CA GLU A 373 5.46 -28.16 12.81
C GLU A 373 4.24 -28.75 13.53
N ASN A 374 3.26 -29.33 12.80
CA ASN A 374 2.10 -29.97 13.44
C ASN A 374 2.45 -31.30 14.14
N ASN A 375 3.56 -31.96 13.78
CA ASN A 375 4.05 -33.13 14.52
C ASN A 375 4.70 -32.70 15.84
N ASP A 376 5.53 -31.64 15.82
CA ASP A 376 6.19 -31.11 17.03
C ASP A 376 5.20 -30.48 18.02
N ILE A 377 4.05 -29.96 17.57
CA ILE A 377 3.03 -29.36 18.44
C ILE A 377 2.17 -30.42 19.14
N GLN A 378 2.02 -31.64 18.61
CA GLN A 378 1.27 -32.71 19.30
C GLN A 378 1.94 -33.17 20.60
N ASP A 379 3.27 -33.09 20.69
CA ASP A 379 4.03 -33.42 21.90
C ASP A 379 3.94 -32.35 23.02
N TYR A 380 3.35 -31.17 22.73
CA TYR A 380 3.23 -30.05 23.68
C TYR A 380 1.80 -29.78 24.20
N ILE A 381 0.82 -30.64 23.87
CA ILE A 381 -0.59 -30.47 24.26
C ILE A 381 -1.04 -31.50 25.34
N TYR A 382 -0.12 -32.33 25.83
CA TYR A 382 -0.37 -33.34 26.88
C TYR A 382 0.55 -33.22 28.12
N ASP A 383 0.87 -31.99 28.54
CA ASP A 383 1.38 -31.65 29.90
C ASP A 383 0.72 -30.35 30.42
#